data_AF-A0A0W1FV10-F1
#
_entry.id   AF-A0A0W1FV10-F1
#
_cell.length_a   1.000
_cell.length_b   1.000
_cell.length_c   1.000
_cell.angle_alpha   90.00
_cell.angle_beta   90.00
_cell.angle_gamma   90.00
#
_symmetry.space_group_name_H-M   'P 1'
#
loop_
_entity.id
_entity.type
_entity.pdbx_description
1 polymer ?
#
loop_
_entity_poly.entity_id
_entity_poly.type
_entity_poly.pdbx_seq_one_letter_code
_entity_poly.pdbx_strand_id
1 'polypeptide(L)'
;MKKFPFPAAAAALFLAVPLAACGGGAEGEDKHEEGESHAEGEGEEDAKGPNGGKLLKNGDFAVEVIIFENGTEPQFRVFATRDGKPVDPKDVQLAITLTRLGGDVDRFTFRPQGKFLAGQGVVTEPHSFDVEVVAVTGGKRHVWKYANPEGRTRIGADAAKAGGIETAVVGPATVGEMRELYGTVQLSPTARSEIRGQFPGRVVSVTKAVGDSVRRGELLARIESSESLQVYPVYATVGGVIAERNANPGDVTDGRALYVVTDPAQTTVVFNIFPRDLAIIRPGMRVTVETQDGAEIATAPLGQFLPDGNVEAGTALIRATIPNRSGTLRPGMALRGRVMVNPVTVPLAVRTEAIQPFRDFKVVYANFGQDYEVRMLKLGRSSPEWTEVLSGIKPGTAYVTKGSFLVRADIEKSGAGHDH
;
A
#
# COMPACT_ATOMS: atom_id res chain seq x y z
N MET A 1 -43.08 32.70 12.06
CA MET A 1 -43.22 34.13 12.49
C MET A 1 -42.09 34.39 13.48
N LYS A 2 -41.16 35.37 13.44
CA LYS A 2 -40.78 36.55 12.62
C LYS A 2 -39.24 36.72 12.85
N LYS A 3 -38.39 36.76 11.81
CA LYS A 3 -37.67 37.91 11.18
C LYS A 3 -36.56 38.63 12.01
N PHE A 4 -35.32 38.53 11.48
CA PHE A 4 -34.13 39.44 11.38
C PHE A 4 -34.30 40.95 11.70
N PRO A 5 -33.22 41.80 11.92
CA PRO A 5 -31.96 41.85 11.14
C PRO A 5 -30.64 42.37 11.80
N PHE A 6 -29.57 42.34 10.96
CA PHE A 6 -28.23 42.97 11.01
C PHE A 6 -28.24 44.53 11.09
N PRO A 7 -27.12 45.23 11.43
CA PRO A 7 -26.15 45.70 10.40
C PRO A 7 -24.66 45.81 10.83
N ALA A 8 -23.82 46.05 9.82
CA ALA A 8 -22.37 46.27 9.84
C ALA A 8 -22.00 47.77 9.90
N ALA A 9 -20.76 48.11 10.31
CA ALA A 9 -20.02 49.30 9.84
C ALA A 9 -18.52 49.24 10.24
N ALA A 10 -17.68 49.71 9.32
CA ALA A 10 -16.21 49.78 9.38
C ALA A 10 -15.71 51.16 9.84
N ALA A 11 -14.44 51.26 10.30
CA ALA A 11 -13.57 52.43 10.08
C ALA A 11 -12.12 52.15 10.45
N ALA A 12 -11.21 52.49 9.54
CA ALA A 12 -9.75 52.47 9.66
C ALA A 12 -9.23 53.78 10.26
N LEU A 13 -8.03 53.78 10.86
CA LEU A 13 -7.22 54.98 11.02
C LEU A 13 -5.72 54.67 10.97
N PHE A 14 -5.06 55.24 9.95
CA PHE A 14 -3.62 55.38 9.81
C PHE A 14 -3.13 56.60 10.62
N LEU A 15 -1.92 56.53 11.18
CA LEU A 15 -1.12 57.73 11.45
C LEU A 15 0.38 57.38 11.48
N ALA A 16 1.17 58.22 10.83
CA ALA A 16 2.58 58.03 10.51
C ALA A 16 3.43 59.18 11.10
N VAL A 17 4.65 58.82 11.57
CA VAL A 17 5.93 59.60 11.49
C VAL A 17 6.07 60.81 12.46
N PRO A 18 7.28 61.26 12.95
CA PRO A 18 8.66 61.14 12.40
C PRO A 18 9.86 60.79 13.31
N LEU A 19 11.00 60.69 12.61
CA LEU A 19 12.43 60.54 12.91
C LEU A 19 13.10 61.51 13.93
N ALA A 20 14.20 60.98 14.51
CA ALA A 20 15.59 61.51 14.60
C ALA A 20 16.19 61.85 15.99
N ALA A 21 17.39 61.27 16.20
CA ALA A 21 18.66 61.89 16.67
C ALA A 21 19.29 61.43 18.00
N CYS A 22 20.50 60.84 17.84
CA CYS A 22 21.76 60.99 18.60
C CYS A 22 21.95 60.45 20.03
N GLY A 23 22.85 59.46 20.17
CA GLY A 23 24.19 59.68 20.76
C GLY A 23 24.49 59.09 22.15
N GLY A 24 25.60 58.32 22.26
CA GLY A 24 26.35 58.10 23.51
C GLY A 24 26.77 56.65 23.75
N GLY A 25 28.07 56.35 23.56
CA GLY A 25 28.66 55.01 23.73
C GLY A 25 29.17 54.71 25.14
N ALA A 26 29.47 53.43 25.35
CA ALA A 26 30.44 52.94 26.35
C ALA A 26 30.94 51.56 25.88
N GLU A 27 32.25 51.44 25.74
CA GLU A 27 33.00 50.21 25.46
C GLU A 27 33.01 49.28 26.68
N GLY A 28 32.97 47.98 26.40
CA GLY A 28 33.24 46.90 27.34
C GLY A 28 33.61 45.65 26.54
N GLU A 29 34.91 45.41 26.40
CA GLU A 29 35.47 44.17 25.86
C GLU A 29 35.28 43.02 26.86
N ASP A 30 34.79 41.86 26.39
CA ASP A 30 35.32 40.56 26.79
C ASP A 30 34.93 39.45 25.80
N LYS A 31 35.97 38.95 25.11
CA LYS A 31 36.23 37.56 24.67
C LYS A 31 35.11 36.78 23.95
N HIS A 32 35.24 36.72 22.63
CA HIS A 32 34.73 35.62 21.81
C HIS A 32 35.72 34.43 21.83
N GLU A 33 35.25 33.28 22.29
CA GLU A 33 35.85 31.98 22.01
C GLU A 33 35.51 31.59 20.56
N GLU A 34 36.54 31.36 19.75
CA GLU A 34 36.43 30.80 18.40
C GLU A 34 36.08 29.31 18.50
N GLY A 35 34.81 29.00 18.25
CA GLY A 35 34.32 27.65 17.97
C GLY A 35 34.27 27.42 16.46
N GLU A 36 35.10 26.48 16.01
CA GLU A 36 35.31 25.96 14.66
C GLU A 36 34.09 26.01 13.74
N SER A 37 34.14 26.89 12.73
CA SER A 37 33.33 26.78 11.53
C SER A 37 33.93 25.71 10.63
N HIS A 38 33.27 24.56 10.54
CA HIS A 38 33.49 23.62 9.45
C HIS A 38 33.06 24.31 8.15
N ALA A 39 34.04 24.83 7.42
CA ALA A 39 33.88 25.29 6.05
C ALA A 39 33.38 24.10 5.20
N GLU A 40 32.12 24.19 4.78
CA GLU A 40 31.59 23.39 3.69
C GLU A 40 32.40 23.75 2.43
N GLY A 41 33.20 22.82 1.95
CA GLY A 41 33.91 22.96 0.69
C GLY A 41 32.90 23.03 -0.45
N GLU A 42 32.78 24.21 -1.04
CA GLU A 42 32.14 24.45 -2.32
C GLU A 42 32.73 23.47 -3.36
N GLY A 43 31.87 22.66 -3.98
CA GLY A 43 32.26 21.62 -4.92
C GLY A 43 32.94 22.21 -6.16
N GLU A 44 34.11 21.67 -6.51
CA GLU A 44 34.64 21.80 -7.86
C GLU A 44 33.55 21.35 -8.86
N GLU A 45 33.12 22.24 -9.75
CA GLU A 45 32.34 21.83 -10.92
C GLU A 45 33.06 20.67 -11.60
N ASP A 46 32.38 19.53 -11.76
CA ASP A 46 32.94 18.31 -12.35
C ASP A 46 33.55 18.63 -13.72
N ALA A 47 34.88 18.78 -13.77
CA ALA A 47 35.57 19.11 -15.00
C ALA A 47 35.30 18.01 -16.04
N LYS A 48 34.62 18.36 -17.14
CA LYS A 48 34.42 17.45 -18.27
C LYS A 48 35.69 17.41 -19.12
N GLY A 49 36.09 16.21 -19.52
CA GLY A 49 37.20 16.01 -20.44
C GLY A 49 36.80 16.24 -21.91
N PRO A 50 37.78 16.19 -22.84
CA PRO A 50 37.55 16.43 -24.26
C PRO A 50 36.62 15.42 -24.95
N ASN A 51 36.35 14.27 -24.32
CA ASN A 51 35.43 13.25 -24.82
C ASN A 51 34.05 13.30 -24.09
N GLY A 52 33.80 14.31 -23.25
CA GLY A 52 32.54 14.50 -22.52
C GLY A 52 32.39 13.68 -21.24
N GLY A 53 33.47 13.02 -20.78
CA GLY A 53 33.50 12.24 -19.55
C GLY A 53 33.94 13.02 -18.32
N LYS A 54 33.86 12.37 -17.16
CA LYS A 54 34.36 12.94 -15.90
C LYS A 54 35.89 12.88 -15.89
N LEU A 55 36.53 14.05 -15.79
CA LEU A 55 37.99 14.17 -15.81
C LEU A 55 38.56 14.10 -14.39
N LEU A 56 39.41 13.12 -14.15
CA LEU A 56 40.06 12.84 -12.87
C LEU A 56 41.56 13.11 -12.99
N LYS A 57 42.06 14.16 -12.32
CA LYS A 57 43.48 14.58 -12.42
C LYS A 57 44.25 14.21 -11.16
N ASN A 58 45.51 13.80 -11.30
CA ASN A 58 46.45 13.60 -10.20
C ASN A 58 47.86 13.98 -10.69
N GLY A 59 48.24 15.24 -10.43
CA GLY A 59 49.49 15.81 -10.96
C GLY A 59 49.46 15.96 -12.48
N ASP A 60 50.48 15.44 -13.14
CA ASP A 60 50.64 15.43 -14.61
C ASP A 60 49.73 14.41 -15.30
N PHE A 61 49.24 13.40 -14.58
CA PHE A 61 48.43 12.32 -15.13
C PHE A 61 46.94 12.53 -14.88
N ALA A 62 46.11 12.26 -15.88
CA ALA A 62 44.67 12.34 -15.78
C ALA A 62 43.97 11.22 -16.55
N VAL A 63 42.82 10.80 -16.05
CA VAL A 63 41.92 9.87 -16.73
C VAL A 63 40.55 10.50 -16.91
N GLU A 64 39.98 10.35 -18.09
CA GLU A 64 38.61 10.75 -18.39
C GLU A 64 37.74 9.49 -18.47
N VAL A 65 36.74 9.39 -17.59
CA VAL A 65 35.87 8.22 -17.46
C VAL A 65 34.50 8.51 -18.06
N ILE A 66 34.04 7.63 -18.95
CA ILE A 66 32.75 7.72 -19.64
C ILE A 66 32.01 6.39 -19.48
N ILE A 67 30.69 6.44 -19.26
CA ILE A 67 29.81 5.29 -19.45
C ILE A 67 29.20 5.45 -20.85
N PHE A 68 29.49 4.49 -21.74
CA PHE A 68 29.04 4.52 -23.13
C PHE A 68 27.91 3.52 -23.35
N GLU A 69 26.78 4.01 -23.90
CA GLU A 69 25.52 3.24 -23.97
C GLU A 69 24.83 3.32 -25.34
N ASN A 70 25.50 3.86 -26.37
CA ASN A 70 24.86 4.09 -27.67
C ASN A 70 24.75 2.79 -28.49
N GLY A 71 23.59 2.13 -28.39
CA GLY A 71 23.25 0.92 -29.16
C GLY A 71 23.89 -0.37 -28.65
N THR A 72 24.53 -0.33 -27.48
CA THR A 72 25.20 -1.46 -26.83
C THR A 72 24.93 -1.44 -25.32
N GLU A 73 25.19 -2.55 -24.62
CA GLU A 73 25.13 -2.58 -23.16
C GLU A 73 26.10 -1.52 -22.56
N PRO A 74 25.72 -0.84 -21.45
CA PRO A 74 26.55 0.19 -20.83
C PRO A 74 27.94 -0.32 -20.43
N GLN A 75 28.99 0.36 -20.91
CA GLN A 75 30.37 -0.01 -20.63
C GLN A 75 31.25 1.22 -20.36
N PHE A 76 32.20 1.09 -19.45
CA PHE A 76 33.19 2.14 -19.23
C PHE A 76 34.14 2.28 -20.41
N ARG A 77 34.43 3.53 -20.80
CA ARG A 77 35.56 3.91 -21.66
C ARG A 77 36.40 4.92 -20.91
N VAL A 78 37.71 4.68 -20.89
CA VAL A 78 38.65 5.53 -20.14
C VAL A 78 39.78 6.01 -21.03
N PHE A 79 39.95 7.31 -21.12
CA PHE A 79 41.01 7.96 -21.88
C PHE A 79 42.07 8.47 -20.91
N ALA A 80 43.32 8.06 -21.10
CA ALA A 80 44.43 8.47 -20.26
C ALA A 80 45.23 9.59 -20.93
N THR A 81 45.61 10.61 -20.15
CA THR A 81 46.44 11.72 -20.62
C THR A 81 47.55 12.02 -19.62
N ARG A 82 48.68 12.53 -20.13
CA ARG A 82 49.78 13.10 -19.34
C ARG A 82 50.16 14.46 -19.92
N ASP A 83 50.15 15.49 -19.08
CA ASP A 83 50.33 16.89 -19.49
C ASP A 83 49.38 17.30 -20.64
N GLY A 84 48.14 16.79 -20.61
CA GLY A 84 47.13 17.01 -21.64
C GLY A 84 47.34 16.24 -22.95
N LYS A 85 48.39 15.43 -23.08
CA LYS A 85 48.64 14.59 -24.26
C LYS A 85 48.17 13.14 -24.03
N PRO A 86 47.60 12.45 -25.03
CA PRO A 86 47.18 11.06 -24.89
C PRO A 86 48.32 10.12 -24.48
N VAL A 87 48.05 9.21 -23.54
CA VAL A 87 48.93 8.10 -23.16
C VAL A 87 48.47 6.84 -23.90
N ASP A 88 49.40 5.99 -24.35
CA ASP A 88 49.03 4.70 -24.96
C ASP A 88 48.27 3.86 -23.92
N PRO A 89 47.03 3.42 -24.21
CA PRO A 89 46.24 2.59 -23.29
C PRO A 89 46.96 1.31 -22.82
N LYS A 90 47.93 0.79 -23.59
CA LYS A 90 48.73 -0.38 -23.20
C LYS A 90 49.66 -0.13 -22.02
N ASP A 91 50.02 1.13 -21.78
CA ASP A 91 50.93 1.55 -20.70
C ASP A 91 50.20 1.88 -19.39
N VAL A 92 48.89 1.64 -19.35
CA VAL A 92 48.02 1.96 -18.21
C VAL A 92 47.27 0.70 -17.77
N GLN A 93 47.54 0.26 -16.54
CA GLN A 93 46.71 -0.74 -15.87
C GLN A 93 45.63 -0.03 -15.08
N LEU A 94 44.36 -0.31 -15.37
CA LEU A 94 43.22 0.37 -14.75
C LEU A 94 42.27 -0.64 -14.13
N ALA A 95 41.76 -0.30 -12.95
CA ALA A 95 40.60 -0.94 -12.33
C ALA A 95 39.64 0.13 -11.83
N ILE A 96 38.34 -0.13 -11.99
CA ILE A 96 37.27 0.69 -11.40
C ILE A 96 36.48 -0.20 -10.45
N THR A 97 36.29 0.28 -9.22
CA THR A 97 35.42 -0.37 -8.23
C THR A 97 34.21 0.52 -7.97
N LEU A 98 33.01 -0.02 -8.13
CA LEU A 98 31.76 0.66 -7.81
C LEU A 98 31.21 0.09 -6.51
N THR A 99 30.90 0.94 -5.54
CA THR A 99 30.21 0.56 -4.31
C THR A 99 28.80 1.12 -4.36
N ARG A 100 27.78 0.26 -4.31
CA ARG A 100 26.37 0.66 -4.40
C ARG A 100 25.75 0.77 -3.02
N LEU A 101 24.67 1.55 -2.94
CA LEU A 101 23.85 1.61 -1.75
C LEU A 101 23.28 0.21 -1.47
N GLY A 102 23.45 -0.27 -0.23
CA GLY A 102 23.16 -1.65 0.16
C GLY A 102 24.35 -2.62 0.11
N GLY A 103 25.55 -2.14 -0.24
CA GLY A 103 26.82 -2.84 -0.02
C GLY A 103 27.33 -3.72 -1.18
N ASP A 104 26.70 -3.67 -2.35
CA ASP A 104 27.25 -4.35 -3.54
C ASP A 104 28.53 -3.68 -4.01
N VAL A 105 29.48 -4.50 -4.44
CA VAL A 105 30.77 -4.05 -4.96
C VAL A 105 31.02 -4.69 -6.33
N ASP A 106 30.98 -3.87 -7.37
CA ASP A 106 31.32 -4.28 -8.74
C ASP A 106 32.76 -3.89 -9.05
N ARG A 107 33.56 -4.82 -9.60
CA ARG A 107 34.95 -4.56 -10.00
C ARG A 107 35.12 -4.75 -11.50
N PHE A 108 35.53 -3.69 -12.16
CA PHE A 108 35.76 -3.65 -13.60
C PHE A 108 37.26 -3.68 -13.88
N THR A 109 37.63 -4.55 -14.82
CA THR A 109 38.97 -4.59 -15.42
C THR A 109 38.91 -3.99 -16.81
N PHE A 110 40.05 -3.60 -17.37
CA PHE A 110 40.10 -2.86 -18.62
C PHE A 110 41.07 -3.48 -19.62
N ARG A 111 40.73 -3.37 -20.91
CA ARG A 111 41.59 -3.78 -22.03
C ARG A 111 41.85 -2.61 -22.98
N PRO A 112 43.08 -2.44 -23.49
CA PRO A 112 43.38 -1.46 -24.54
C PRO A 112 42.52 -1.67 -25.79
N GLN A 113 41.84 -0.62 -26.25
CA GLN A 113 41.07 -0.61 -27.49
C GLN A 113 41.24 0.72 -28.22
N GLY A 114 42.09 0.74 -29.25
CA GLY A 114 42.38 1.96 -30.00
C GLY A 114 43.00 3.03 -29.11
N LYS A 115 42.25 4.11 -28.87
CA LYS A 115 42.71 5.29 -28.10
C LYS A 115 42.27 5.29 -26.63
N PHE A 116 41.55 4.27 -26.18
CA PHE A 116 41.01 4.19 -24.82
C PHE A 116 41.17 2.80 -24.21
N LEU A 117 40.93 2.72 -22.90
CA LEU A 117 40.75 1.50 -22.14
C LEU A 117 39.27 1.14 -22.10
N ALA A 118 38.90 -0.02 -22.62
CA ALA A 118 37.52 -0.53 -22.63
C ALA A 118 37.27 -1.40 -21.38
N GLY A 119 36.25 -1.05 -20.61
CA GLY A 119 35.80 -1.82 -19.45
C GLY A 119 35.32 -3.22 -19.84
N GLN A 120 35.63 -4.21 -19.01
CA GLN A 120 35.15 -5.58 -19.15
C GLN A 120 33.96 -5.76 -18.20
N GLY A 121 32.77 -6.00 -18.76
CA GLY A 121 31.52 -6.14 -18.02
C GLY A 121 30.54 -5.00 -18.27
N VAL A 122 29.30 -5.20 -17.85
CA VAL A 122 28.20 -4.25 -18.03
C VAL A 122 28.03 -3.42 -16.77
N VAL A 123 27.88 -2.11 -16.92
CA VAL A 123 27.49 -1.22 -15.83
C VAL A 123 25.97 -1.29 -15.69
N THR A 124 25.47 -1.91 -14.63
CA THR A 124 24.02 -2.08 -14.45
C THR A 124 23.38 -0.87 -13.77
N GLU A 125 22.16 -0.54 -14.17
CA GLU A 125 21.34 0.49 -13.52
C GLU A 125 20.89 0.08 -12.10
N PRO A 126 20.57 1.07 -11.23
CA PRO A 126 20.77 2.51 -11.42
C PRO A 126 22.27 2.86 -11.41
N HIS A 127 22.73 3.91 -12.11
CA HIS A 127 24.14 4.37 -12.04
C HIS A 127 24.45 5.15 -10.75
N SER A 128 23.90 4.64 -9.66
CA SER A 128 24.00 5.19 -8.33
C SER A 128 25.08 4.44 -7.55
N PHE A 129 26.28 5.01 -7.45
CA PHE A 129 27.42 4.34 -6.81
C PHE A 129 28.51 5.33 -6.37
N ASP A 130 29.32 4.90 -5.40
CA ASP A 130 30.62 5.48 -5.10
C ASP A 130 31.66 4.79 -5.97
N VAL A 131 32.47 5.59 -6.68
CA VAL A 131 33.49 5.10 -7.61
C VAL A 131 34.86 5.24 -6.98
N GLU A 132 35.65 4.16 -7.02
CA GLU A 132 37.10 4.21 -6.84
C GLU A 132 37.78 3.83 -8.16
N VAL A 133 38.54 4.77 -8.71
CA VAL A 133 39.35 4.56 -9.93
C VAL A 133 40.80 4.41 -9.53
N VAL A 134 41.42 3.30 -9.93
CA VAL A 134 42.83 3.02 -9.67
C VAL A 134 43.55 2.83 -11.00
N ALA A 135 44.53 3.68 -11.28
CA ALA A 135 45.40 3.57 -12.43
C ALA A 135 46.86 3.35 -11.99
N VAL A 136 47.57 2.48 -12.70
CA VAL A 136 49.01 2.29 -12.55
C VAL A 136 49.69 2.52 -13.89
N THR A 137 50.63 3.46 -13.94
CA THR A 137 51.41 3.80 -15.15
C THR A 137 52.83 4.19 -14.76
N GLY A 138 53.84 3.69 -15.49
CA GLY A 138 55.25 3.97 -15.19
C GLY A 138 55.67 3.62 -13.74
N GLY A 139 55.04 2.61 -13.13
CA GLY A 139 55.27 2.21 -11.73
C GLY A 139 54.62 3.10 -10.66
N LYS A 140 53.95 4.19 -11.05
CA LYS A 140 53.21 5.07 -10.12
C LYS A 140 51.74 4.67 -10.04
N ARG A 141 51.16 4.69 -8.84
CA ARG A 141 49.74 4.40 -8.57
C ARG A 141 48.98 5.70 -8.34
N HIS A 142 47.89 5.88 -9.06
CA HIS A 142 46.97 7.00 -8.93
C HIS A 142 45.60 6.47 -8.49
N VAL A 143 44.98 7.16 -7.53
CA VAL A 143 43.67 6.76 -6.96
C VAL A 143 42.76 7.98 -6.91
N TRP A 144 41.54 7.81 -7.41
CA TRP A 144 40.48 8.81 -7.34
C TRP A 144 39.22 8.21 -6.74
N LYS A 145 38.49 9.01 -5.95
CA LYS A 145 37.20 8.64 -5.39
C LYS A 145 36.19 9.73 -5.65
N TYR A 146 35.00 9.36 -6.09
CA TYR A 146 33.88 10.30 -6.25
C TYR A 146 32.55 9.58 -6.12
N ALA A 147 31.50 10.31 -5.74
CA ALA A 147 30.13 9.80 -5.72
C ALA A 147 29.41 10.12 -7.04
N ASN A 148 28.55 9.21 -7.49
CA ASN A 148 27.62 9.42 -8.61
C ASN A 148 26.21 8.99 -8.19
N PRO A 149 25.44 9.84 -7.49
CA PRO A 149 24.16 9.45 -6.87
C PRO A 149 22.97 9.59 -7.85
N GLU A 150 23.02 8.99 -9.04
CA GLU A 150 21.88 9.04 -9.96
C GLU A 150 20.65 8.33 -9.36
N GLY A 151 19.46 8.92 -9.48
CA GLY A 151 18.24 8.29 -8.98
C GLY A 151 18.19 8.14 -7.46
N ARG A 152 18.96 8.95 -6.71
CA ARG A 152 19.07 8.89 -5.25
C ARG A 152 18.73 10.23 -4.61
N THR A 153 18.11 10.19 -3.45
CA THR A 153 17.87 11.35 -2.58
C THR A 153 18.13 11.00 -1.12
N ARG A 154 18.39 12.01 -0.31
CA ARG A 154 18.44 11.90 1.14
C ARG A 154 17.29 12.68 1.76
N ILE A 155 16.44 12.00 2.54
CA ILE A 155 15.33 12.61 3.28
C ILE A 155 15.51 12.26 4.76
N GLY A 156 15.65 13.29 5.61
CA GLY A 156 15.77 13.13 7.05
C GLY A 156 14.53 12.49 7.69
N ALA A 157 14.70 11.80 8.81
CA ALA A 157 13.62 11.03 9.45
C ALA A 157 12.38 11.86 9.80
N ASP A 158 12.57 13.10 10.28
CA ASP A 158 11.46 14.00 10.61
C ASP A 158 10.69 14.44 9.37
N ALA A 159 11.40 14.74 8.27
CA ALA A 159 10.81 15.08 6.98
C ALA A 159 10.05 13.88 6.38
N ALA A 160 10.63 12.68 6.47
CA ALA A 160 9.98 11.45 6.02
C ALA A 160 8.68 11.18 6.80
N LYS A 161 8.71 11.35 8.13
CA LYS A 161 7.53 11.21 8.99
C LYS A 161 6.47 12.27 8.68
N ALA A 162 6.87 13.54 8.56
CA ALA A 162 5.95 14.63 8.21
C ALA A 162 5.35 14.43 6.80
N GLY A 163 6.11 13.86 5.88
CA GLY A 163 5.68 13.52 4.53
C GLY A 163 4.84 12.24 4.41
N GLY A 164 4.60 11.52 5.52
CA GLY A 164 3.81 10.28 5.51
C GLY A 164 4.48 9.13 4.74
N ILE A 165 5.81 9.10 4.70
CA ILE A 165 6.57 8.02 4.07
C ILE A 165 6.46 6.77 4.95
N GLU A 166 5.83 5.73 4.42
CA GLU A 166 5.80 4.40 5.02
C GLU A 166 6.68 3.45 4.20
N THR A 167 7.29 2.47 4.87
CA THR A 167 8.11 1.45 4.21
C THR A 167 7.61 0.05 4.53
N ALA A 168 7.91 -0.88 3.62
CA ALA A 168 7.80 -2.32 3.86
C ALA A 168 9.10 -3.00 3.42
N VAL A 169 9.28 -4.26 3.81
CA VAL A 169 10.45 -5.05 3.45
C VAL A 169 10.09 -5.99 2.30
N VAL A 170 10.90 -6.04 1.25
CA VAL A 170 10.71 -6.98 0.14
C VAL A 170 10.88 -8.41 0.65
N GLY A 171 9.93 -9.27 0.33
CA GLY A 171 9.96 -10.67 0.73
C GLY A 171 8.88 -11.51 0.06
N PRO A 172 8.70 -12.76 0.51
CA PRO A 172 7.69 -13.64 -0.05
C PRO A 172 6.28 -13.12 0.19
N ALA A 173 5.41 -13.26 -0.82
CA ALA A 173 3.99 -12.97 -0.69
C ALA A 173 3.15 -13.92 -1.55
N THR A 174 1.86 -14.02 -1.24
CA THR A 174 0.91 -14.77 -2.06
C THR A 174 0.25 -13.83 -3.06
N VAL A 175 0.42 -14.15 -4.34
CA VAL A 175 -0.20 -13.44 -5.46
C VAL A 175 -1.24 -14.36 -6.08
N GLY A 176 -2.42 -13.83 -6.36
CA GLY A 176 -3.51 -14.56 -6.99
C GLY A 176 -4.43 -13.61 -7.73
N GLU A 177 -5.29 -14.18 -8.57
CA GLU A 177 -6.32 -13.41 -9.24
C GLU A 177 -7.45 -13.12 -8.25
N MET A 178 -8.03 -11.93 -8.30
CA MET A 178 -9.22 -11.64 -7.51
C MET A 178 -10.46 -11.92 -8.35
N ARG A 179 -11.42 -12.65 -7.78
CA ARG A 179 -12.77 -12.82 -8.32
C ARG A 179 -13.75 -12.06 -7.46
N GLU A 180 -14.58 -11.28 -8.12
CA GLU A 180 -15.66 -10.53 -7.49
C GLU A 180 -16.93 -11.36 -7.53
N LEU A 181 -17.58 -11.43 -6.37
CA LEU A 181 -18.85 -12.11 -6.16
C LEU A 181 -19.89 -11.07 -5.78
N TYR A 182 -21.14 -11.29 -6.20
CA TYR A 182 -22.26 -10.44 -5.83
C TYR A 182 -23.23 -11.25 -4.98
N GLY A 183 -23.60 -10.70 -3.83
CA GLY A 183 -24.45 -11.41 -2.89
C GLY A 183 -25.42 -10.51 -2.16
N THR A 184 -26.40 -11.14 -1.53
CA THR A 184 -27.44 -10.47 -0.77
C THR A 184 -27.44 -10.96 0.67
N VAL A 185 -27.58 -10.03 1.61
CA VAL A 185 -27.73 -10.37 3.02
C VAL A 185 -29.07 -11.07 3.24
N GLN A 186 -29.03 -12.21 3.93
CA GLN A 186 -30.19 -12.95 4.38
C GLN A 186 -30.06 -13.24 5.88
N LEU A 187 -31.19 -13.49 6.55
CA LEU A 187 -31.17 -14.11 7.87
C LEU A 187 -30.66 -15.55 7.73
N SER A 188 -29.86 -16.00 8.68
CA SER A 188 -29.56 -17.44 8.77
C SER A 188 -30.86 -18.22 8.92
N PRO A 189 -31.05 -19.38 8.27
CA PRO A 189 -32.21 -20.24 8.53
C PRO A 189 -32.32 -20.63 10.00
N THR A 190 -31.19 -20.79 10.69
CA THR A 190 -31.13 -21.08 12.13
C THR A 190 -31.54 -19.89 13.01
N ALA A 191 -31.63 -18.69 12.43
CA ALA A 191 -32.05 -17.49 13.14
C ALA A 191 -33.57 -17.40 13.27
N ARG A 192 -34.36 -18.23 12.56
CA ARG A 192 -35.83 -18.23 12.60
C ARG A 192 -36.34 -19.35 13.51
N SER A 193 -37.23 -19.01 14.44
CA SER A 193 -37.88 -19.96 15.35
C SER A 193 -39.38 -19.75 15.36
N GLU A 194 -40.14 -20.81 15.11
CA GLU A 194 -41.59 -20.81 15.20
C GLU A 194 -42.03 -21.20 16.60
N ILE A 195 -42.87 -20.37 17.21
CA ILE A 195 -43.47 -20.63 18.52
C ILE A 195 -44.89 -21.12 18.30
N ARG A 196 -45.17 -22.34 18.74
CA ARG A 196 -46.48 -23.01 18.64
C ARG A 196 -47.09 -23.20 20.03
N GLY A 197 -48.41 -23.29 20.08
CA GLY A 197 -49.09 -23.75 21.29
C GLY A 197 -48.79 -25.23 21.53
N GLN A 198 -48.60 -25.61 22.80
CA GLN A 198 -48.41 -27.02 23.16
C GLN A 198 -49.68 -27.85 22.94
N PHE A 199 -50.84 -27.22 23.09
CA PHE A 199 -52.15 -27.85 22.94
C PHE A 199 -53.01 -27.05 21.95
N PRO A 200 -53.87 -27.72 21.16
CA PRO A 200 -54.91 -27.05 20.38
C PRO A 200 -55.92 -26.39 21.33
N GLY A 201 -56.42 -25.22 20.95
CA GLY A 201 -57.25 -24.41 21.84
C GLY A 201 -57.56 -23.02 21.32
N ARG A 202 -58.33 -22.24 22.09
CA ARG A 202 -58.66 -20.86 21.76
C ARG A 202 -57.61 -19.91 22.35
N VAL A 203 -57.10 -18.97 21.55
CA VAL A 203 -56.19 -17.92 22.01
C VAL A 203 -56.97 -16.97 22.92
N VAL A 204 -56.59 -16.89 24.18
CA VAL A 204 -57.21 -16.00 25.18
C VAL A 204 -56.59 -14.63 25.13
N SER A 205 -55.26 -14.56 25.04
CA SER A 205 -54.53 -13.29 24.98
C SER A 205 -53.19 -13.44 24.26
N VAL A 206 -52.70 -12.30 23.77
CA VAL A 206 -51.39 -12.12 23.13
C VAL A 206 -50.72 -10.92 23.78
N THR A 207 -49.40 -10.99 24.00
CA THR A 207 -48.66 -9.98 24.79
C THR A 207 -47.64 -9.19 23.98
N LYS A 208 -47.30 -9.65 22.76
CA LYS A 208 -46.27 -9.06 21.90
C LYS A 208 -46.79 -8.78 20.49
N ALA A 209 -46.24 -7.73 19.88
CA ALA A 209 -46.48 -7.31 18.51
C ALA A 209 -45.24 -7.54 17.61
N VAL A 210 -45.45 -7.46 16.29
CA VAL A 210 -44.36 -7.50 15.31
C VAL A 210 -43.41 -6.34 15.56
N GLY A 211 -42.10 -6.62 15.59
CA GLY A 211 -41.04 -5.66 15.91
C GLY A 211 -40.63 -5.65 17.38
N ASP A 212 -41.41 -6.24 18.28
CA ASP A 212 -41.05 -6.30 19.70
C ASP A 212 -39.85 -7.24 19.92
N SER A 213 -38.95 -6.83 20.81
CA SER A 213 -37.91 -7.72 21.34
C SER A 213 -38.48 -8.64 22.41
N VAL A 214 -38.01 -9.88 22.42
CA VAL A 214 -38.38 -10.91 23.38
C VAL A 214 -37.16 -11.66 23.90
N ARG A 215 -37.20 -12.04 25.17
CA ARG A 215 -36.21 -12.94 25.79
C ARG A 215 -36.75 -14.36 25.83
N ARG A 216 -35.87 -15.35 25.81
CA ARG A 216 -36.24 -16.75 26.09
C ARG A 216 -36.96 -16.82 27.44
N GLY A 217 -38.11 -17.50 27.48
CA GLY A 217 -38.97 -17.64 28.65
C GLY A 217 -40.00 -16.53 28.83
N GLU A 218 -40.02 -15.50 27.98
CA GLU A 218 -41.00 -14.42 28.07
C GLU A 218 -42.39 -14.89 27.60
N LEU A 219 -43.45 -14.50 28.32
CA LEU A 219 -44.83 -14.87 27.99
C LEU A 219 -45.24 -14.18 26.68
N LEU A 220 -45.73 -14.95 25.71
CA LEU A 220 -46.16 -14.49 24.39
C LEU A 220 -47.68 -14.57 24.20
N ALA A 221 -48.30 -15.65 24.66
CA ALA A 221 -49.75 -15.84 24.55
C ALA A 221 -50.29 -16.73 25.67
N ARG A 222 -51.62 -16.75 25.81
CA ARG A 222 -52.35 -17.73 26.63
C ARG A 222 -53.38 -18.45 25.76
N ILE A 223 -53.44 -19.77 25.88
CA ILE A 223 -54.36 -20.62 25.11
C ILE A 223 -55.24 -21.40 26.08
N GLU A 224 -56.54 -21.35 25.88
CA GLU A 224 -57.49 -22.25 26.53
C GLU A 224 -57.57 -23.56 25.73
N SER A 225 -57.07 -24.65 26.29
CA SER A 225 -57.07 -25.97 25.65
C SER A 225 -58.49 -26.45 25.37
N SER A 226 -58.76 -26.91 24.15
CA SER A 226 -60.09 -27.45 23.81
C SER A 226 -60.42 -28.76 24.51
N GLU A 227 -59.41 -29.50 24.99
CA GLU A 227 -59.59 -30.79 25.66
C GLU A 227 -59.81 -30.63 27.17
N SER A 228 -58.98 -29.79 27.82
CA SER A 228 -59.01 -29.65 29.29
C SER A 228 -59.74 -28.40 29.77
N LEU A 229 -60.06 -27.46 28.88
CA LEU A 229 -60.60 -26.12 29.19
C LEU A 229 -59.71 -25.30 30.15
N GLN A 230 -58.44 -25.69 30.29
CA GLN A 230 -57.46 -24.98 31.10
C GLN A 230 -56.67 -23.99 30.24
N VAL A 231 -56.30 -22.86 30.85
CA VAL A 231 -55.51 -21.81 30.20
C VAL A 231 -54.02 -22.06 30.41
N TYR A 232 -53.31 -22.35 29.32
CA TYR A 232 -51.87 -22.59 29.30
C TYR A 232 -51.10 -21.39 28.74
N PRO A 233 -49.96 -21.02 29.34
CA PRO A 233 -49.06 -20.00 28.79
C PRO A 233 -48.24 -20.55 27.63
N VAL A 234 -47.97 -19.70 26.64
CA VAL A 234 -47.00 -19.93 25.57
C VAL A 234 -45.83 -18.99 25.79
N TYR A 235 -44.63 -19.55 25.98
CA TYR A 235 -43.40 -18.81 26.21
C TYR A 235 -42.52 -18.78 24.97
N ALA A 236 -41.70 -17.74 24.84
CA ALA A 236 -40.66 -17.68 23.83
C ALA A 236 -39.59 -18.76 24.12
N THR A 237 -39.28 -19.62 23.14
CA THR A 237 -38.23 -20.65 23.28
C THR A 237 -36.83 -20.10 23.00
N VAL A 238 -36.73 -18.95 22.34
CA VAL A 238 -35.51 -18.23 21.99
C VAL A 238 -35.65 -16.73 22.27
N GLY A 239 -34.53 -16.02 22.37
CA GLY A 239 -34.53 -14.56 22.36
C GLY A 239 -34.41 -14.01 20.93
N GLY A 240 -34.95 -12.83 20.67
CA GLY A 240 -34.90 -12.21 19.35
C GLY A 240 -35.97 -11.13 19.17
N VAL A 241 -36.39 -10.93 17.93
CA VAL A 241 -37.44 -9.98 17.53
C VAL A 241 -38.62 -10.74 16.94
N ILE A 242 -39.84 -10.31 17.25
CA ILE A 242 -41.05 -10.88 16.64
C ILE A 242 -41.12 -10.45 15.17
N ALA A 243 -40.88 -11.38 14.26
CA ALA A 243 -40.99 -11.17 12.82
C ALA A 243 -42.43 -11.31 12.33
N GLU A 244 -43.17 -12.27 12.89
CA GLU A 244 -44.58 -12.50 12.55
C GLU A 244 -45.39 -12.75 13.83
N ARG A 245 -46.60 -12.21 13.87
CA ARG A 245 -47.64 -12.57 14.84
C ARG A 245 -48.84 -13.08 14.07
N ASN A 246 -49.08 -14.37 14.20
CA ASN A 246 -50.13 -15.06 13.48
C ASN A 246 -51.36 -15.30 14.37
N ALA A 247 -51.29 -15.03 15.67
CA ALA A 247 -52.39 -15.20 16.61
C ALA A 247 -53.04 -13.88 17.03
N ASN A 248 -54.36 -13.88 17.15
CA ASN A 248 -55.16 -12.86 17.82
C ASN A 248 -56.06 -13.51 18.89
N PRO A 249 -56.46 -12.76 19.93
CA PRO A 249 -57.45 -13.24 20.89
C PRO A 249 -58.74 -13.65 20.18
N GLY A 250 -59.23 -14.85 20.50
CA GLY A 250 -60.39 -15.46 19.86
C GLY A 250 -60.07 -16.48 18.77
N ASP A 251 -58.86 -16.45 18.19
CA ASP A 251 -58.43 -17.43 17.19
C ASP A 251 -58.37 -18.85 17.78
N VAL A 252 -58.54 -19.86 16.92
CA VAL A 252 -58.27 -21.25 17.28
C VAL A 252 -56.85 -21.63 16.84
N THR A 253 -56.14 -22.33 17.72
CA THR A 253 -54.83 -22.91 17.45
C THR A 253 -55.02 -24.30 16.85
N ASP A 254 -54.53 -24.49 15.64
CA ASP A 254 -54.66 -25.69 14.80
C ASP A 254 -53.29 -26.32 14.51
N GLY A 255 -52.32 -26.09 15.40
CA GLY A 255 -50.92 -26.50 15.23
C GLY A 255 -50.07 -25.52 14.41
N ARG A 256 -50.65 -24.43 13.88
CA ARG A 256 -49.89 -23.34 13.24
C ARG A 256 -49.01 -22.58 14.23
N ALA A 257 -47.94 -21.96 13.71
CA ALA A 257 -47.11 -21.04 14.47
C ALA A 257 -47.94 -19.83 14.90
N LEU A 258 -47.88 -19.48 16.18
CA LEU A 258 -48.53 -18.30 16.76
C LEU A 258 -47.64 -17.07 16.64
N TYR A 259 -46.33 -17.28 16.78
CA TYR A 259 -45.29 -16.28 16.61
C TYR A 259 -44.13 -16.85 15.80
N VAL A 260 -43.46 -15.99 15.05
CA VAL A 260 -42.14 -16.25 14.49
C VAL A 260 -41.16 -15.28 15.11
N VAL A 261 -40.17 -15.81 15.81
CA VAL A 261 -39.07 -15.04 16.41
C VAL A 261 -37.85 -15.16 15.51
N THR A 262 -37.20 -14.05 15.18
CA THR A 262 -35.94 -14.03 14.44
C THR A 262 -34.80 -13.42 15.25
N ASP A 263 -33.59 -13.94 15.08
CA ASP A 263 -32.36 -13.34 15.60
C ASP A 263 -31.67 -12.48 14.51
N PRO A 264 -31.83 -11.14 14.53
CA PRO A 264 -31.25 -10.27 13.50
C PRO A 264 -29.71 -10.18 13.56
N ALA A 265 -29.07 -10.68 14.63
CA ALA A 265 -27.61 -10.70 14.74
C ALA A 265 -26.97 -11.84 13.95
N GLN A 266 -27.76 -12.84 13.52
CA GLN A 266 -27.31 -13.98 12.74
C GLN A 266 -27.63 -13.80 11.25
N THR A 267 -26.73 -13.18 10.51
CA THR A 267 -26.87 -13.01 9.06
C THR A 267 -25.90 -13.90 8.27
N THR A 268 -26.28 -14.14 7.03
CA THR A 268 -25.45 -14.77 6.01
C THR A 268 -25.49 -13.90 4.77
N VAL A 269 -24.41 -13.85 4.02
CA VAL A 269 -24.43 -13.32 2.66
C VAL A 269 -24.52 -14.50 1.71
N VAL A 270 -25.46 -14.45 0.78
CA VAL A 270 -25.63 -15.47 -0.26
C VAL A 270 -25.10 -14.92 -1.56
N PHE A 271 -23.99 -15.48 -2.03
CA PHE A 271 -23.32 -15.07 -3.27
C PHE A 271 -23.83 -15.89 -4.46
N ASN A 272 -24.03 -15.21 -5.58
CA ASN A 272 -24.29 -15.83 -6.87
C ASN A 272 -22.95 -16.16 -7.54
N ILE A 273 -22.75 -17.43 -7.91
CA ILE A 273 -21.55 -17.92 -8.59
C ILE A 273 -21.92 -18.27 -10.03
N PHE A 274 -21.33 -17.54 -10.96
CA PHE A 274 -21.55 -17.76 -12.39
C PHE A 274 -20.89 -19.06 -12.87
N PRO A 275 -21.44 -19.73 -13.91
CA PRO A 275 -20.92 -21.00 -14.41
C PRO A 275 -19.42 -21.00 -14.73
N ARG A 276 -18.89 -19.90 -15.25
CA ARG A 276 -17.44 -19.74 -15.56
C ARG A 276 -16.53 -19.81 -14.33
N ASP A 277 -17.06 -19.46 -13.15
CA ASP A 277 -16.31 -19.37 -11.90
C ASP A 277 -16.54 -20.61 -11.01
N LEU A 278 -17.49 -21.49 -11.35
CA LEU A 278 -17.85 -22.68 -10.56
C LEU A 278 -16.69 -23.65 -10.31
N ALA A 279 -15.81 -23.84 -11.29
CA ALA A 279 -14.67 -24.75 -11.15
C ALA A 279 -13.56 -24.18 -10.23
N ILE A 280 -13.57 -22.86 -10.06
CA ILE A 280 -12.53 -22.09 -9.39
C ILE A 280 -12.93 -21.77 -7.95
N ILE A 281 -14.17 -21.32 -7.72
CA ILE A 281 -14.71 -21.00 -6.40
C ILE A 281 -15.09 -22.28 -5.67
N ARG A 282 -14.41 -22.55 -4.55
CA ARG A 282 -14.60 -23.78 -3.77
C ARG A 282 -15.00 -23.48 -2.33
N PRO A 283 -15.79 -24.36 -1.69
CA PRO A 283 -16.03 -24.30 -0.25
C PRO A 283 -14.73 -24.19 0.55
N GLY A 284 -14.75 -23.40 1.61
CA GLY A 284 -13.61 -23.13 2.49
C GLY A 284 -12.71 -21.97 2.05
N MET A 285 -12.79 -21.51 0.79
CA MET A 285 -12.08 -20.30 0.35
C MET A 285 -12.52 -19.08 1.18
N ARG A 286 -11.58 -18.18 1.47
CA ARG A 286 -11.89 -16.94 2.19
C ARG A 286 -12.47 -15.90 1.24
N VAL A 287 -13.61 -15.34 1.62
CA VAL A 287 -14.22 -14.18 0.97
C VAL A 287 -14.12 -12.96 1.88
N THR A 288 -13.59 -11.88 1.34
CA THR A 288 -13.65 -10.55 1.96
C THR A 288 -14.93 -9.88 1.49
N VAL A 289 -15.84 -9.60 2.43
CA VAL A 289 -17.15 -9.01 2.18
C VAL A 289 -17.06 -7.50 2.34
N GLU A 290 -17.58 -6.78 1.36
CA GLU A 290 -17.51 -5.34 1.25
C GLU A 290 -18.88 -4.74 0.92
N THR A 291 -19.06 -3.48 1.29
CA THR A 291 -20.14 -2.65 0.76
C THR A 291 -19.91 -2.37 -0.73
N GLN A 292 -20.91 -1.84 -1.42
CA GLN A 292 -20.79 -1.53 -2.85
C GLN A 292 -19.76 -0.41 -3.15
N ASP A 293 -19.50 0.47 -2.19
CA ASP A 293 -18.46 1.50 -2.23
C ASP A 293 -17.07 1.00 -1.80
N GLY A 294 -16.93 -0.29 -1.48
CA GLY A 294 -15.64 -0.94 -1.23
C GLY A 294 -15.16 -0.92 0.22
N ALA A 295 -16.00 -0.52 1.18
CA ALA A 295 -15.64 -0.60 2.60
C ALA A 295 -15.71 -2.06 3.08
N GLU A 296 -14.60 -2.55 3.65
CA GLU A 296 -14.54 -3.91 4.19
C GLU A 296 -15.44 -4.05 5.42
N ILE A 297 -16.27 -5.09 5.42
CA ILE A 297 -17.19 -5.43 6.50
C ILE A 297 -16.59 -6.56 7.34
N ALA A 298 -16.20 -7.66 6.69
CA ALA A 298 -15.68 -8.85 7.34
C ALA A 298 -15.03 -9.81 6.33
N THR A 299 -14.15 -10.67 6.80
CA THR A 299 -13.63 -11.80 6.02
C THR A 299 -14.10 -13.13 6.63
N ALA A 300 -14.71 -14.00 5.83
CA ALA A 300 -15.28 -15.28 6.28
C ALA A 300 -15.00 -16.42 5.28
N PRO A 301 -15.02 -17.70 5.71
CA PRO A 301 -14.97 -18.81 4.78
C PRO A 301 -16.29 -18.95 4.01
N LEU A 302 -16.19 -19.30 2.73
CA LEU A 302 -17.33 -19.76 1.93
C LEU A 302 -17.78 -21.14 2.44
N GLY A 303 -19.07 -21.29 2.66
CA GLY A 303 -19.70 -22.56 3.04
C GLY A 303 -19.85 -23.52 1.85
N GLN A 304 -20.81 -24.42 1.95
CA GLN A 304 -21.18 -25.31 0.85
C GLN A 304 -22.08 -24.59 -0.16
N PHE A 305 -22.06 -25.06 -1.40
CA PHE A 305 -23.07 -24.69 -2.38
C PHE A 305 -24.45 -25.14 -1.90
N LEU A 306 -25.46 -24.29 -2.11
CA LEU A 306 -26.84 -24.65 -1.86
C LEU A 306 -27.33 -25.65 -2.90
N PRO A 307 -28.27 -26.55 -2.53
CA PRO A 307 -28.86 -27.49 -3.49
C PRO A 307 -29.61 -26.77 -4.60
N ASP A 308 -30.25 -25.64 -4.28
CA ASP A 308 -30.96 -24.80 -5.22
C ASP A 308 -30.07 -23.65 -5.71
N GLY A 309 -30.10 -23.40 -7.01
CA GLY A 309 -29.50 -22.23 -7.65
C GLY A 309 -30.47 -21.07 -7.80
N ASN A 310 -29.97 -19.94 -8.30
CA ASN A 310 -30.81 -18.86 -8.78
C ASN A 310 -31.09 -19.07 -10.27
N VAL A 311 -32.27 -19.58 -10.59
CA VAL A 311 -32.70 -19.92 -11.96
C VAL A 311 -32.78 -18.70 -12.86
N GLU A 312 -33.29 -17.58 -12.34
CA GLU A 312 -33.42 -16.33 -13.10
C GLU A 312 -32.05 -15.77 -13.51
N ALA A 313 -31.07 -15.82 -12.61
CA ALA A 313 -29.70 -15.40 -12.90
C ALA A 313 -28.84 -16.47 -13.57
N GLY A 314 -29.28 -17.73 -13.61
CA GLY A 314 -28.49 -18.87 -14.08
C GLY A 314 -27.23 -19.12 -13.26
N THR A 315 -27.30 -18.98 -11.93
CA THR A 315 -26.13 -19.09 -11.04
C THR A 315 -26.31 -20.12 -9.93
N ALA A 316 -25.20 -20.69 -9.46
CA ALA A 316 -25.21 -21.44 -8.21
C ALA A 316 -25.11 -20.49 -7.01
N LEU A 317 -25.58 -20.94 -5.84
CA LEU A 317 -25.59 -20.13 -4.63
C LEU A 317 -24.62 -20.70 -3.60
N ILE A 318 -23.84 -19.83 -2.96
CA ILE A 318 -22.94 -20.20 -1.86
C ILE A 318 -23.10 -19.21 -0.71
N ARG A 319 -23.01 -19.70 0.54
CA ARG A 319 -23.23 -18.88 1.74
C ARG A 319 -21.93 -18.53 2.44
N ALA A 320 -21.85 -17.33 2.98
CA ALA A 320 -20.84 -16.94 3.97
C ALA A 320 -21.55 -16.38 5.21
N THR A 321 -21.32 -16.99 6.38
CA THR A 321 -21.88 -16.50 7.65
C THR A 321 -21.10 -15.28 8.11
N ILE A 322 -21.82 -14.16 8.30
CA ILE A 322 -21.23 -12.89 8.73
C ILE A 322 -21.90 -12.47 10.04
N PRO A 323 -21.18 -12.36 11.16
CA PRO A 323 -21.76 -11.87 12.41
C PRO A 323 -22.27 -10.43 12.26
N ASN A 324 -23.52 -10.17 12.63
CA ASN A 324 -24.14 -8.84 12.55
C ASN A 324 -24.31 -8.19 13.94
N ARG A 325 -23.24 -8.14 14.73
CA ARG A 325 -23.29 -7.69 16.13
C ARG A 325 -23.64 -6.21 16.27
N SER A 326 -23.16 -5.39 15.35
CA SER A 326 -23.50 -3.96 15.26
C SER A 326 -24.94 -3.72 14.81
N GLY A 327 -25.61 -4.75 14.27
CA GLY A 327 -26.91 -4.62 13.64
C GLY A 327 -26.87 -3.61 12.50
N THR A 328 -25.80 -3.54 11.70
CA THR A 328 -25.70 -2.67 10.52
C THR A 328 -26.20 -3.38 9.27
N LEU A 329 -25.99 -4.69 9.15
CA LEU A 329 -26.46 -5.47 8.01
C LEU A 329 -27.96 -5.67 8.12
N ARG A 330 -28.71 -5.26 7.10
CA ARG A 330 -30.14 -5.55 6.95
C ARG A 330 -30.33 -6.64 5.89
N PRO A 331 -31.18 -7.64 6.14
CA PRO A 331 -31.61 -8.56 5.09
C PRO A 331 -32.11 -7.80 3.85
N GLY A 332 -31.73 -8.28 2.67
CA GLY A 332 -32.02 -7.62 1.38
C GLY A 332 -30.93 -6.68 0.88
N MET A 333 -29.96 -6.26 1.71
CA MET A 333 -28.83 -5.46 1.25
C MET A 333 -27.96 -6.24 0.25
N ALA A 334 -27.57 -5.58 -0.84
CA ALA A 334 -26.59 -6.10 -1.79
C ALA A 334 -25.16 -5.77 -1.32
N LEU A 335 -24.30 -6.78 -1.32
CA LEU A 335 -22.89 -6.69 -0.91
C LEU A 335 -22.00 -7.30 -1.98
N ARG A 336 -20.73 -6.92 -1.95
CA ARG A 336 -19.67 -7.48 -2.79
C ARG A 336 -18.84 -8.46 -1.98
N GLY A 337 -18.37 -9.52 -2.62
CA GLY A 337 -17.36 -10.43 -2.08
C GLY A 337 -16.12 -10.42 -2.96
N ARG A 338 -14.94 -10.42 -2.38
CA ARG A 338 -13.67 -10.62 -3.09
C ARG A 338 -13.04 -11.92 -2.63
N VAL A 339 -12.73 -12.80 -3.58
CA VAL A 339 -12.08 -14.09 -3.34
C VAL A 339 -10.79 -14.15 -4.14
N MET A 340 -9.69 -14.48 -3.48
CA MET A 340 -8.43 -14.77 -4.17
C MET A 340 -8.47 -16.19 -4.72
N VAL A 341 -8.23 -16.33 -6.02
CA VAL A 341 -8.21 -17.61 -6.73
C VAL A 341 -6.82 -17.86 -7.32
N ASN A 342 -6.49 -19.13 -7.52
CA ASN A 342 -5.18 -19.57 -8.00
C ASN A 342 -4.00 -18.96 -7.22
N PRO A 343 -4.01 -19.02 -5.87
CA PRO A 343 -2.95 -18.40 -5.08
C PRO A 343 -1.61 -19.08 -5.33
N VAL A 344 -0.58 -18.28 -5.60
CA VAL A 344 0.80 -18.72 -5.75
C VAL A 344 1.68 -17.89 -4.83
N THR A 345 2.45 -18.57 -3.99
CA THR A 345 3.47 -17.92 -3.18
C THR A 345 4.71 -17.67 -4.04
N VAL A 346 5.07 -16.40 -4.19
CA VAL A 346 6.27 -15.96 -4.91
C VAL A 346 7.37 -15.60 -3.91
N PRO A 347 8.65 -15.80 -4.24
CA PRO A 347 9.75 -15.55 -3.31
C PRO A 347 9.99 -14.05 -3.04
N LEU A 348 9.63 -13.19 -4.00
CA LEU A 348 9.78 -11.73 -3.91
C LEU A 348 8.54 -11.04 -4.44
N ALA A 349 7.98 -10.15 -3.63
CA ALA A 349 6.89 -9.26 -4.03
C ALA A 349 7.02 -7.90 -3.35
N VAL A 350 6.44 -6.91 -4.00
CA VAL A 350 6.22 -5.56 -3.46
C VAL A 350 4.73 -5.26 -3.45
N ARG A 351 4.31 -4.32 -2.59
CA ARG A 351 2.95 -3.78 -2.60
C ARG A 351 2.66 -3.21 -3.98
N THR A 352 1.54 -3.59 -4.59
CA THR A 352 1.17 -3.09 -5.92
C THR A 352 1.09 -1.56 -5.94
N GLU A 353 0.59 -0.95 -4.86
CA GLU A 353 0.52 0.50 -4.67
C GLU A 353 1.88 1.22 -4.61
N ALA A 354 2.96 0.51 -4.26
CA ALA A 354 4.30 1.09 -4.16
C ALA A 354 4.97 1.30 -5.51
N ILE A 355 4.49 0.60 -6.55
CA ILE A 355 5.08 0.66 -7.88
C ILE A 355 4.77 2.02 -8.50
N GLN A 356 5.82 2.75 -8.87
CA GLN A 356 5.73 4.05 -9.52
C GLN A 356 6.27 3.99 -10.94
N PRO A 357 5.71 4.78 -11.87
CA PRO A 357 6.42 5.08 -13.11
C PRO A 357 7.60 6.01 -12.80
N PHE A 358 8.73 5.77 -13.47
CA PHE A 358 9.88 6.65 -13.49
C PHE A 358 10.57 6.51 -14.85
N ARG A 359 10.53 7.59 -15.66
CA ARG A 359 10.83 7.52 -17.10
C ARG A 359 10.01 6.40 -17.76
N ASP A 360 10.63 5.53 -18.55
CA ASP A 360 9.98 4.39 -19.21
C ASP A 360 9.86 3.13 -18.33
N PHE A 361 10.31 3.20 -17.07
CA PHE A 361 10.42 2.05 -16.19
C PHE A 361 9.36 2.03 -15.09
N LYS A 362 9.09 0.82 -14.59
CA LYS A 362 8.36 0.59 -13.34
C LYS A 362 9.36 0.40 -12.21
N VAL A 363 9.22 1.21 -11.17
CA VAL A 363 10.21 1.28 -10.09
C VAL A 363 9.55 1.21 -8.73
N VAL A 364 10.35 0.87 -7.73
CA VAL A 364 10.09 1.20 -6.32
C VAL A 364 11.27 2.02 -5.80
N TYR A 365 11.07 2.74 -4.70
CA TYR A 365 12.15 3.45 -4.04
C TYR A 365 12.65 2.62 -2.87
N ALA A 366 13.84 2.04 -3.00
CA ALA A 366 14.52 1.34 -1.91
C ALA A 366 14.93 2.35 -0.84
N ASN A 367 14.87 1.93 0.42
CA ASN A 367 15.22 2.75 1.58
C ASN A 367 16.38 2.12 2.35
N PHE A 368 17.40 2.93 2.62
CA PHE A 368 18.59 2.57 3.37
C PHE A 368 18.82 3.60 4.48
N GLY A 369 17.85 3.71 5.40
CA GLY A 369 17.87 4.72 6.46
C GLY A 369 17.32 6.06 5.96
N GLN A 370 18.18 7.07 5.81
CA GLN A 370 17.79 8.38 5.28
C GLN A 370 17.97 8.48 3.76
N ASP A 371 18.64 7.51 3.15
CA ASP A 371 18.90 7.50 1.72
C ASP A 371 17.86 6.65 1.00
N TYR A 372 17.34 7.18 -0.10
CA TYR A 372 16.32 6.56 -0.94
C TYR A 372 16.82 6.48 -2.37
N GLU A 373 16.58 5.36 -3.04
CA GLU A 373 17.15 5.08 -4.36
C GLU A 373 16.14 4.38 -5.28
N VAL A 374 16.06 4.83 -6.53
CA VAL A 374 15.24 4.20 -7.57
C VAL A 374 15.74 2.79 -7.83
N ARG A 375 14.82 1.81 -7.76
CA ARG A 375 15.06 0.43 -8.18
C ARG A 375 14.09 0.06 -9.29
N MET A 376 14.64 -0.08 -10.50
CA MET A 376 13.92 -0.58 -11.66
C MET A 376 13.57 -2.04 -11.48
N LEU A 377 12.31 -2.38 -11.69
CA LEU A 377 11.80 -3.72 -11.43
C LEU A 377 11.46 -4.45 -12.73
N LYS A 378 11.85 -5.71 -12.80
CA LYS A 378 11.23 -6.67 -13.70
C LYS A 378 10.07 -7.34 -12.97
N LEU A 379 8.86 -7.04 -13.38
CA LEU A 379 7.64 -7.47 -12.70
C LEU A 379 7.11 -8.78 -13.30
N GLY A 380 6.47 -9.58 -12.44
CA GLY A 380 5.80 -10.82 -12.80
C GLY A 380 4.29 -10.70 -12.64
N ARG A 381 3.69 -11.71 -12.01
CA ARG A 381 2.25 -11.75 -11.74
C ARG A 381 1.85 -10.64 -10.78
N SER A 382 0.63 -10.10 -10.94
CA SER A 382 0.12 -9.06 -10.06
C SER A 382 -1.26 -9.40 -9.53
N SER A 383 -1.50 -9.03 -8.28
CA SER A 383 -2.82 -8.91 -7.65
C SER A 383 -3.06 -7.44 -7.27
N PRO A 384 -4.25 -7.07 -6.76
CA PRO A 384 -4.48 -5.73 -6.23
C PRO A 384 -3.59 -5.36 -5.05
N GLU A 385 -3.09 -6.34 -4.30
CA GLU A 385 -2.32 -6.10 -3.08
C GLU A 385 -0.81 -6.26 -3.29
N TRP A 386 -0.40 -7.25 -4.08
CA TRP A 386 0.99 -7.65 -4.27
C TRP A 386 1.33 -7.85 -5.75
N THR A 387 2.52 -7.41 -6.15
CA THR A 387 3.11 -7.69 -7.45
C THR A 387 4.41 -8.45 -7.26
N GLU A 388 4.54 -9.58 -7.97
CA GLU A 388 5.76 -10.39 -8.02
C GLU A 388 6.91 -9.59 -8.64
N VAL A 389 8.09 -9.73 -8.04
CA VAL A 389 9.33 -9.13 -8.54
C VAL A 389 10.28 -10.23 -8.98
N LEU A 390 10.61 -10.23 -10.28
CA LEU A 390 11.54 -11.19 -10.88
C LEU A 390 13.00 -10.74 -10.72
N SER A 391 13.26 -9.43 -10.76
CA SER A 391 14.58 -8.84 -10.52
C SER A 391 14.48 -7.34 -10.27
N GLY A 392 15.56 -6.72 -9.77
CA GLY A 392 15.68 -5.27 -9.62
C GLY A 392 15.80 -4.76 -8.18
N ILE A 393 15.41 -5.57 -7.21
CA ILE A 393 15.56 -5.29 -5.78
C ILE A 393 15.86 -6.59 -5.03
N LYS A 394 16.67 -6.49 -3.98
CA LYS A 394 17.11 -7.65 -3.21
C LYS A 394 16.06 -8.07 -2.17
N PRO A 395 16.01 -9.38 -1.83
CA PRO A 395 15.27 -9.83 -0.64
C PRO A 395 15.72 -9.07 0.60
N GLY A 396 14.78 -8.69 1.46
CA GLY A 396 15.07 -8.00 2.72
C GLY A 396 15.34 -6.49 2.58
N THR A 397 15.37 -5.93 1.37
CA THR A 397 15.49 -4.48 1.18
C THR A 397 14.20 -3.77 1.60
N ALA A 398 14.31 -2.73 2.43
CA ALA A 398 13.18 -1.85 2.72
C ALA A 398 12.86 -0.99 1.49
N TYR A 399 11.59 -0.72 1.23
CA TYR A 399 11.13 0.12 0.13
C TYR A 399 9.91 0.93 0.54
N VAL A 400 9.70 2.06 -0.13
CA VAL A 400 8.60 2.99 0.16
C VAL A 400 7.28 2.45 -0.36
N THR A 401 6.28 2.33 0.51
CA THR A 401 4.92 1.90 0.17
C THR A 401 3.94 3.07 0.07
N LYS A 402 4.06 4.07 0.94
CA LYS A 402 3.29 5.33 0.89
C LYS A 402 4.21 6.52 0.88
N GLY A 403 3.76 7.64 0.31
CA GLY A 403 4.56 8.86 0.20
C GLY A 403 5.66 8.82 -0.86
N SER A 404 5.66 7.82 -1.75
CA SER A 404 6.66 7.65 -2.83
C SER A 404 6.75 8.83 -3.80
N PHE A 405 5.68 9.62 -3.92
CA PHE A 405 5.67 10.85 -4.72
C PHE A 405 6.70 11.88 -4.24
N LEU A 406 6.89 12.03 -2.91
CA LEU A 406 7.88 12.97 -2.37
C LEU A 406 9.30 12.56 -2.75
N VAL A 407 9.59 11.26 -2.64
CA VAL A 407 10.89 10.68 -3.03
C VAL A 407 11.12 10.88 -4.53
N ARG A 408 10.12 10.60 -5.37
CA ARG A 408 10.21 10.82 -6.81
C ARG A 408 10.51 12.27 -7.15
N ALA A 409 9.73 13.21 -6.59
CA ALA A 409 9.85 14.62 -6.90
C ALA A 409 11.24 15.17 -6.55
N ASP A 410 11.80 14.74 -5.42
CA ASP A 410 13.15 15.17 -5.02
C ASP A 410 14.24 14.58 -5.94
N ILE A 411 14.10 13.32 -6.34
CA ILE A 411 15.01 12.67 -7.29
C ILE A 411 14.95 13.32 -8.67
N GLU A 412 13.76 13.61 -9.19
CA GLU A 412 13.57 14.28 -10.49
C GLU A 412 14.14 15.70 -10.49
N LYS A 413 13.99 16.43 -9.37
CA LYS A 413 14.57 17.77 -9.19
C LYS A 413 16.11 17.73 -9.26
N SER A 414 16.71 16.76 -8.58
CA SER A 414 18.17 16.57 -8.54
C SER A 414 18.72 16.06 -9.88
N GLY A 415 17.94 15.29 -10.65
CA GLY A 415 18.31 14.80 -11.98
C GLY A 415 18.28 15.88 -13.07
N ALA A 416 17.31 16.80 -13.03
CA ALA A 416 17.15 17.85 -14.03
C ALA A 416 18.31 18.87 -14.07
N GLY A 417 19.12 18.95 -13.00
CA GLY A 417 20.27 19.86 -12.94
C GLY A 417 21.50 19.42 -13.75
N HIS A 418 21.56 18.17 -14.22
CA HIS A 418 22.76 17.60 -14.86
C HIS A 418 22.67 17.47 -16.39
N ASP A 419 21.52 17.78 -17.00
CA ASP A 419 21.24 17.63 -18.45
C ASP A 419 21.52 18.91 -19.27
N HIS A 420 22.33 19.85 -18.77
CA HIS A 420 22.67 21.10 -19.47
C HIS A 420 24.08 21.14 -20.08
#